data_AF-A0A920BZL6-F1
#
_entry.id   AF-A0A920BZL6-F1
#
_cell.length_a   1.000
_cell.length_b   1.000
_cell.length_c   1.000
_cell.angle_alpha   90.00
_cell.angle_beta   90.00
_cell.angle_gamma   90.00
#
_symmetry.space_group_name_H-M   'P 1'
#
loop_
_entity.id
_entity.type
_entity.pdbx_description
1 polymer ?
#
loop_
_entity_poly.entity_id
_entity_poly.type
_entity_poly.pdbx_seq_one_letter_code
_entity_poly.pdbx_strand_id
1 'polypeptide(L)'
;MMQQVFMKKAIELANENERSGNGSPFVAVIVRAGKIIGTGINEVMKTNDVTKHAEIEAIRDACRMLNTTDLSDCELYASTEP
;
A
#
# COMPACT_ATOMS: atom_id res chain seq x y z
N MET A 1 -6.17 -16.00 -9.43
CA MET A 1 -7.29 -15.10 -9.82
C MET A 1 -7.46 -13.92 -8.85
N MET A 2 -7.49 -14.11 -7.53
CA MET A 2 -7.67 -13.00 -6.56
C MET A 2 -6.42 -12.11 -6.37
N GLN A 3 -5.22 -12.71 -6.30
CA GLN A 3 -3.94 -11.99 -6.24
C GLN A 3 -3.71 -11.04 -7.44
N GLN A 4 -4.15 -11.42 -8.65
CA GLN A 4 -4.06 -10.54 -9.83
C GLN A 4 -4.99 -9.34 -9.73
N VAL A 5 -6.14 -9.45 -9.06
CA VAL A 5 -7.08 -8.33 -8.87
C VAL A 5 -6.48 -7.29 -7.93
N PHE A 6 -5.91 -7.72 -6.81
CA PHE A 6 -5.29 -6.79 -5.86
C PHE A 6 -4.00 -6.17 -6.41
N MET A 7 -3.21 -6.94 -7.16
CA MET A 7 -2.05 -6.40 -7.85
C MET A 7 -2.44 -5.37 -8.93
N LYS A 8 -3.50 -5.65 -9.71
CA LYS A 8 -4.02 -4.67 -10.67
C LYS A 8 -4.50 -3.40 -9.96
N LYS A 9 -5.18 -3.55 -8.81
CA LYS A 9 -5.63 -2.39 -8.04
C LYS A 9 -4.46 -1.58 -7.47
N ALA A 10 -3.40 -2.24 -7.03
CA ALA A 10 -2.15 -1.58 -6.66
C ALA A 10 -1.60 -0.80 -7.86
N ILE A 11 -1.45 -1.41 -9.03
CA ILE A 11 -0.95 -0.72 -10.24
C ILE A 11 -1.84 0.47 -10.64
N GLU A 12 -3.17 0.37 -10.54
CA GLU A 12 -4.08 1.50 -10.78
C GLU A 12 -3.79 2.67 -9.83
N LEU A 13 -3.63 2.39 -8.53
CA LEU A 13 -3.27 3.40 -7.54
C LEU A 13 -1.90 4.02 -7.83
N ALA A 14 -0.91 3.24 -8.26
CA ALA A 14 0.40 3.74 -8.66
C ALA A 14 0.30 4.76 -9.81
N ASN A 15 -0.47 4.39 -10.86
CA ASN A 15 -0.67 5.24 -12.02
C ASN A 15 -1.40 6.55 -11.67
N GLU A 16 -2.41 6.49 -10.80
CA GLU A 16 -3.11 7.69 -10.31
C GLU A 16 -2.16 8.61 -9.53
N ASN A 17 -1.31 8.01 -8.70
CA ASN A 17 -0.38 8.75 -7.87
C ASN A 17 0.71 9.45 -8.70
N GLU A 18 1.27 8.75 -9.70
CA GLU A 18 2.22 9.29 -10.67
C GLU A 18 1.59 10.47 -11.45
N ARG A 19 0.36 10.30 -11.96
CA ARG A 19 -0.37 11.36 -12.67
C ARG A 19 -0.62 12.60 -11.83
N SER A 20 -0.81 12.43 -10.52
CA SER A 20 -1.05 13.53 -9.60
C SER A 20 0.23 14.29 -9.20
N GLY A 21 1.41 13.86 -9.67
CA GLY A 21 2.69 14.47 -9.34
C GLY A 21 3.10 14.27 -7.87
N ASN A 22 2.42 13.37 -7.14
CA ASN A 22 2.59 13.18 -5.70
C ASN A 22 3.75 12.26 -5.32
N GLY A 23 4.50 11.72 -6.28
CA GLY A 23 5.73 11.00 -6.00
C GLY A 23 5.91 9.74 -6.83
N SER A 24 6.45 8.72 -6.18
CA SER A 24 7.03 7.53 -6.79
C SER A 24 5.97 6.50 -7.20
N PRO A 25 6.19 5.67 -8.26
CA PRO A 25 5.23 4.65 -8.70
C PRO A 25 5.17 3.42 -7.76
N PHE A 26 5.63 3.56 -6.52
CA PHE A 26 5.65 2.48 -5.53
C PHE A 26 4.43 2.59 -4.63
N VAL A 27 3.66 1.51 -4.60
CA VAL A 27 2.42 1.41 -3.85
C VAL A 27 2.28 0.02 -3.24
N ALA A 28 1.52 -0.07 -2.16
CA ALA A 28 1.19 -1.33 -1.53
C ALA A 28 -0.23 -1.32 -0.98
N VAL A 29 -0.82 -2.50 -0.84
CA VAL A 29 -2.15 -2.70 -0.24
C VAL A 29 -2.11 -3.86 0.74
N ILE A 30 -2.83 -3.72 1.85
CA ILE A 30 -3.12 -4.80 2.80
C ILE A 30 -4.52 -5.34 2.53
N VAL A 31 -4.63 -6.65 2.38
CA VAL A 31 -5.89 -7.35 2.13
C VAL A 31 -6.21 -8.26 3.30
N ARG A 32 -7.45 -8.22 3.79
CA ARG A 32 -7.98 -9.12 4.82
C ARG A 32 -9.29 -9.71 4.34
N ALA A 33 -9.41 -11.04 4.33
CA ALA A 33 -10.59 -11.75 3.86
C ALA A 33 -11.11 -11.25 2.48
N GLY A 34 -10.20 -10.99 1.54
CA GLY A 34 -10.51 -10.53 0.19
C GLY A 34 -10.92 -9.05 0.09
N LYS A 35 -10.73 -8.24 1.13
CA LYS A 35 -11.00 -6.79 1.11
C LYS A 35 -9.72 -6.02 1.38
N ILE A 36 -9.50 -4.94 0.64
CA ILE A 36 -8.42 -3.99 0.93
C ILE A 36 -8.80 -3.24 2.22
N ILE A 37 -7.93 -3.29 3.21
CA ILE A 37 -8.10 -2.63 4.52
C ILE A 37 -7.02 -1.59 4.80
N GLY A 38 -6.03 -1.47 3.92
CA GLY A 38 -4.99 -0.44 4.02
C GLY A 38 -4.36 -0.21 2.67
N THR A 39 -4.06 1.04 2.36
CA THR A 39 -3.33 1.43 1.16
C THR A 39 -2.14 2.31 1.53
N GLY A 40 -1.08 2.21 0.76
CA GLY A 40 0.13 2.97 1.00
C GLY A 40 0.81 3.37 -0.30
N ILE A 41 1.39 4.56 -0.27
CA ILE A 41 2.13 5.16 -1.38
C ILE A 41 3.51 5.58 -0.87
N ASN A 42 4.54 5.46 -1.70
CA ASN A 42 5.86 5.95 -1.33
C ASN A 42 5.89 7.48 -1.39
N GLU A 43 6.19 8.10 -0.26
CA GLU A 43 6.28 9.55 -0.11
C GLU A 43 7.64 10.01 0.44
N VAL A 44 8.69 9.19 0.32
CA VAL A 44 10.02 9.47 0.90
C VAL A 44 10.53 10.84 0.47
N MET A 45 10.56 11.10 -0.84
CA MET A 45 11.06 12.37 -1.38
C MET A 45 10.14 13.56 -1.08
N LYS A 46 8.82 13.31 -1.04
CA LYS A 46 7.82 14.36 -0.80
C LYS A 46 7.81 14.85 0.64
N THR A 47 8.08 13.95 1.58
CA THR A 47 7.98 14.22 3.02
C THR A 47 9.33 14.32 3.71
N ASN A 48 10.42 14.00 3.00
CA ASN A 48 11.77 13.91 3.53
C ASN A 48 11.88 12.94 4.73
N ASP A 49 11.08 11.86 4.70
CA ASP A 49 11.05 10.79 5.69
C ASP A 49 11.34 9.46 4.99
N VAL A 50 12.54 8.93 5.23
CA VAL A 50 13.03 7.68 4.64
C VAL A 50 12.21 6.44 5.03
N THR A 51 11.31 6.55 6.02
CA THR A 51 10.43 5.44 6.44
C THR A 51 9.10 5.41 5.71
N LYS A 52 8.74 6.45 4.94
CA LYS A 52 7.47 6.53 4.18
C LYS A 52 7.49 5.72 2.89
N HIS A 53 7.87 4.46 3.04
CA HIS A 53 7.74 3.43 2.02
C HIS A 53 6.27 3.00 1.90
N ALA A 54 5.88 2.52 0.73
CA ALA A 54 4.48 2.19 0.45
C ALA A 54 3.96 1.07 1.35
N GLU A 55 4.79 0.07 1.64
CA GLU A 55 4.51 -1.05 2.52
C GLU A 55 4.25 -0.58 3.95
N ILE A 56 5.10 0.33 4.44
CA ILE A 56 4.99 0.91 5.77
C ILE A 56 3.71 1.74 5.90
N GLU A 57 3.40 2.56 4.90
CA GLU A 57 2.16 3.34 4.90
C GLU A 57 0.93 2.44 4.83
N ALA A 58 0.94 1.37 4.03
CA ALA A 58 -0.17 0.43 3.95
C ALA A 58 -0.41 -0.32 5.27
N ILE A 59 0.67 -0.70 5.97
CA ILE A 59 0.62 -1.30 7.30
C ILE A 59 0.06 -0.30 8.31
N ARG A 60 0.58 0.94 8.33
CA ARG A 60 0.09 2.01 9.22
C ARG A 60 -1.40 2.24 9.02
N ASP A 61 -1.86 2.25 7.77
CA ASP A 61 -3.26 2.45 7.44
C ASP A 61 -4.16 1.29 7.88
N ALA A 62 -3.76 0.04 7.60
CA ALA A 62 -4.46 -1.16 8.06
C ALA A 62 -4.55 -1.23 9.59
N CYS A 63 -3.46 -0.94 10.29
CA CYS A 63 -3.44 -0.93 11.75
C CYS A 63 -4.37 0.13 12.34
N ARG A 64 -4.44 1.34 11.74
CA ARG A 64 -5.40 2.38 12.13
C ARG A 64 -6.84 1.92 11.89
N MET A 65 -7.13 1.33 10.73
CA MET A 65 -8.48 0.87 10.38
C MET A 65 -8.97 -0.25 11.32
N LEU A 66 -8.10 -1.20 11.65
CA LEU A 66 -8.44 -2.35 12.48
C LEU A 66 -8.28 -2.08 13.99
N ASN A 67 -7.67 -0.95 14.37
CA ASN A 67 -7.29 -0.61 15.74
C ASN A 67 -6.47 -1.74 16.42
N THR A 68 -5.52 -2.31 15.69
CA THR A 68 -4.62 -3.36 16.16
C THR A 68 -3.29 -3.27 15.42
N THR A 69 -2.24 -3.81 16.01
CA THR A 69 -0.94 -4.02 15.34
C THR A 69 -0.79 -5.44 14.81
N ASP A 70 -1.74 -6.33 15.10
CA ASP A 70 -1.76 -7.69 14.60
C ASP A 70 -2.42 -7.76 13.22
N LEU A 71 -1.63 -8.11 12.21
CA LEU A 71 -2.04 -8.31 10.81
C LEU A 71 -1.79 -9.77 10.36
N SER A 72 -1.73 -10.72 11.29
CA SER A 72 -1.41 -12.13 11.01
C SER A 72 -2.40 -12.83 10.06
N ASP A 73 -3.63 -12.32 9.94
CA ASP A 73 -4.65 -12.80 9.01
C ASP A 73 -4.80 -11.94 7.75
N CYS A 74 -3.81 -11.11 7.46
CA CYS A 74 -3.76 -10.22 6.31
C CYS A 74 -2.64 -10.61 5.33
N GLU A 75 -2.80 -10.16 4.08
CA GLU A 75 -1.84 -10.34 3.00
C GLU A 75 -1.37 -8.96 2.52
N LEU A 76 -0.06 -8.79 2.33
CA LEU A 76 0.53 -7.59 1.74
C LEU A 76 0.80 -7.82 0.25
N TYR A 77 0.37 -6.86 -0.57
CA TYR A 77 0.69 -6.82 -2.00
C TYR A 77 1.40 -5.50 -2.30
N ALA A 78 2.63 -5.57 -2.79
CA ALA A 78 3.44 -4.41 -3.18
C ALA A 78 3.69 -4.41 -4.69
N SER A 79 3.78 -3.23 -5.30
CA SER A 79 4.03 -3.10 -6.75
C SER A 79 5.44 -3.50 -7.17
N THR A 80 6.37 -3.52 -6.24
CA THR A 80 7.74 -4.01 -6.38
C THR A 80 8.04 -5.04 -5.29
N GLU A 81 9.05 -5.87 -5.50
CA GLU A 81 9.62 -6.68 -4.42
C GLU A 81 10.14 -5.74 -3.31
N PRO A 82 9.79 -5.98 -2.03
CA PRO A 82 10.25 -5.17 -0.89
C PRO A 82 11.76 -5.20 -0.64
#